data_AF-A0A2G9S9S0-F1
#
_entry.id   AF-A0A2G9S9S0-F1
#
_cell.length_a   1.000
_cell.length_b   1.000
_cell.length_c   1.000
_cell.angle_alpha   90.00
_cell.angle_beta   90.00
_cell.angle_gamma   90.00
#
_symmetry.space_group_name_H-M   'P 1'
#
loop_
_entity.id
_entity.type
_entity.pdbx_description
1 polymer ?
#
loop_
_entity_poly.entity_id
_entity_poly.type
_entity_poly.pdbx_seq_one_letter_code
_entity_poly.pdbx_strand_id
1 'polypeptide(L)'
;VLIPAIHIQATGRQGCCNNRCGMFLSIIFAAIGVAGSLYGFVVSIVGMVKGPVCQYRALQNFTQLKWGRPFNSELKDFSDDNYLFNTNIWSTCVYPEGVVAFNVVLFSLVLFASGISLILCTIQVLNGLFGCLCGTCRDKNWKLFQFAG
;
A
#
# COMPACT_ATOMS: atom_id res chain seq x y z
N VAL A 1 6.92 -1.61 11.59
CA VAL A 1 8.31 -1.19 11.27
C VAL A 1 9.11 -0.77 12.52
N LEU A 2 8.57 0.04 13.45
CA LEU A 2 9.27 0.37 14.71
C LEU A 2 9.43 -0.81 15.69
N ILE A 3 8.44 -1.70 15.77
CA ILE A 3 8.45 -2.84 16.71
C ILE A 3 9.64 -3.79 16.47
N PRO A 4 10.00 -4.17 15.22
CA PRO A 4 11.23 -4.92 14.94
C PRO A 4 12.51 -4.22 15.40
N ALA A 5 12.63 -2.90 15.22
CA ALA A 5 13.82 -2.15 15.62
C ALA A 5 14.01 -2.14 17.15
N ILE A 6 12.92 -1.94 17.89
CA ILE A 6 12.92 -1.99 19.37
C ILE A 6 13.22 -3.41 19.86
N HIS A 7 12.65 -4.44 19.23
CA HIS A 7 12.96 -5.82 19.57
C HIS A 7 14.41 -6.22 19.27
N ILE A 8 14.99 -5.74 18.17
CA ILE A 8 16.40 -6.00 17.81
C ILE A 8 17.35 -5.36 18.84
N GLN A 9 17.06 -4.16 19.32
CA GLN A 9 17.88 -3.50 20.34
C GLN A 9 17.69 -4.10 21.75
N ALA A 10 16.48 -4.52 22.11
CA ALA A 10 16.19 -5.13 23.41
C ALA A 10 16.67 -6.58 23.53
N THR A 11 16.74 -7.32 22.43
CA THR A 11 17.04 -8.77 22.40
C THR A 11 18.51 -9.07 22.10
N GLY A 12 19.35 -8.05 21.89
CA GLY A 12 20.79 -8.16 21.60
C GLY A 12 21.68 -8.65 22.77
N ARG A 13 21.14 -9.37 23.76
CA ARG A 13 21.94 -10.03 24.80
C ARG A 13 22.19 -11.51 24.45
N GLN A 14 23.48 -11.78 24.27
CA GLN A 14 24.23 -13.04 24.12
C GLN A 14 23.46 -14.38 24.24
N GLY A 15 23.35 -15.10 23.12
CA GLY A 15 23.03 -16.53 23.10
C GLY A 15 22.98 -17.11 21.67
N CYS A 16 23.62 -18.26 21.45
CA CYS A 16 23.77 -18.91 20.14
C CYS A 16 22.43 -19.26 19.44
N CYS A 17 21.34 -19.41 20.20
CA CYS A 17 19.98 -19.63 19.66
C CYS A 17 19.11 -18.36 19.55
N ASN A 18 19.49 -17.25 20.19
CA ASN A 18 18.68 -16.04 20.25
C ASN A 18 18.81 -15.18 18.98
N ASN A 19 19.93 -15.29 18.26
CA ASN A 19 20.20 -14.50 17.05
C ASN A 19 19.45 -15.00 15.79
N ARG A 20 19.04 -16.28 15.73
CA ARG A 20 18.25 -16.77 14.58
C ARG A 20 16.78 -16.40 14.70
N CYS A 21 16.18 -16.59 15.88
CA CYS A 21 14.72 -16.43 16.05
C CYS A 21 14.27 -14.98 15.81
N GLY A 22 15.06 -13.99 16.25
CA GLY A 22 14.77 -12.57 16.01
C GLY A 22 14.82 -12.16 14.53
N MET A 23 15.74 -12.75 13.73
CA MET A 23 15.83 -12.49 12.29
C MET A 23 14.67 -13.10 11.51
N PHE A 24 14.26 -14.33 11.85
CA PHE A 24 13.12 -15.00 11.21
C PHE A 24 11.79 -14.29 11.52
N LEU A 25 11.55 -13.86 12.76
CA LEU A 25 10.33 -13.13 13.10
C LEU A 25 10.23 -11.80 12.35
N SER A 26 11.33 -11.07 12.20
CA SER A 26 11.39 -9.83 11.41
C SER A 26 11.01 -10.07 9.94
N ILE A 27 11.51 -11.16 9.33
CA ILE A 27 11.17 -11.56 7.95
C ILE A 27 9.69 -11.93 7.84
N ILE A 28 9.14 -12.68 8.80
CA ILE A 28 7.72 -13.05 8.80
C ILE A 28 6.82 -11.82 8.90
N PHE A 29 7.10 -10.90 9.82
CA PHE A 29 6.35 -9.65 9.95
C PHE A 29 6.49 -8.77 8.71
N ALA A 30 7.67 -8.71 8.09
CA ALA A 30 7.87 -7.99 6.84
C ALA A 30 7.09 -8.64 5.68
N ALA A 31 7.05 -9.96 5.59
CA ALA A 31 6.27 -10.68 4.58
C ALA A 31 4.76 -10.44 4.74
N ILE A 32 4.24 -10.45 5.97
CA ILE A 32 2.85 -10.06 6.25
C ILE A 32 2.62 -8.59 5.85
N GLY A 33 3.59 -7.72 6.11
CA GLY A 33 3.57 -6.32 5.66
C GLY A 33 3.50 -6.20 4.13
N VAL A 34 4.27 -6.99 3.38
CA VAL A 34 4.19 -7.06 1.90
C VAL A 34 2.80 -7.52 1.46
N ALA A 35 2.26 -8.59 2.04
CA ALA A 35 0.94 -9.09 1.68
C ALA A 35 -0.16 -8.05 1.95
N GLY A 36 -0.14 -7.40 3.12
CA GLY A 36 -1.11 -6.37 3.47
C GLY A 36 -1.00 -5.10 2.60
N SER A 37 0.23 -4.65 2.31
CA SER A 37 0.47 -3.51 1.43
C SER A 37 0.08 -3.79 -0.02
N LEU A 38 0.36 -4.98 -0.55
CA LEU A 38 -0.08 -5.38 -1.88
C LEU A 38 -1.60 -5.41 -1.99
N TYR A 39 -2.30 -5.97 -1.00
CA TYR A 39 -3.76 -5.97 -0.96
C TYR A 39 -4.31 -4.54 -0.96
N GLY A 40 -3.79 -3.67 -0.08
CA GLY A 40 -4.19 -2.26 -0.01
C GLY A 40 -3.92 -1.52 -1.32
N PHE A 41 -2.79 -1.77 -1.96
CA PHE A 41 -2.42 -1.16 -3.24
C PHE A 41 -3.40 -1.52 -4.35
N VAL A 42 -3.70 -2.82 -4.52
CA VAL A 42 -4.65 -3.30 -5.53
C VAL A 42 -6.06 -2.78 -5.27
N VAL A 43 -6.53 -2.84 -4.03
CA VAL A 43 -7.87 -2.34 -3.67
C VAL A 43 -7.99 -0.84 -3.92
N SER A 44 -6.95 -0.05 -3.64
CA SER A 44 -6.95 1.38 -3.93
C SER A 44 -7.06 1.69 -5.42
N ILE A 45 -6.34 0.96 -6.27
CA ILE A 45 -6.45 1.11 -7.73
C ILE A 45 -7.89 0.80 -8.18
N VAL A 46 -8.45 -0.32 -7.73
CA VAL A 46 -9.82 -0.72 -8.12
C VAL A 46 -10.86 0.28 -7.62
N GLY A 47 -10.71 0.78 -6.39
CA GLY A 47 -11.59 1.81 -5.81
C GLY A 47 -11.54 3.14 -6.56
N MET A 48 -10.38 3.47 -7.12
CA MET A 48 -10.16 4.65 -7.94
C MET A 48 -10.65 4.48 -9.38
N VAL A 49 -10.56 3.29 -9.97
CA VAL A 49 -11.10 3.05 -11.34
C VAL A 49 -12.61 2.96 -11.34
N LYS A 50 -13.21 2.32 -10.32
CA LYS A 50 -14.66 2.12 -10.28
C LYS A 50 -15.45 3.34 -9.84
N GLY A 51 -14.79 4.27 -9.14
CA GLY A 51 -15.42 5.46 -8.57
C GLY A 51 -16.49 5.20 -7.51
N PRO A 52 -16.95 6.25 -6.83
CA PRO A 52 -17.96 6.15 -5.79
C PRO A 52 -19.35 5.87 -6.36
N VAL A 53 -20.21 5.32 -5.51
CA VAL A 53 -21.66 5.30 -5.76
C VAL A 53 -22.22 6.65 -5.34
N CYS A 54 -22.97 7.29 -6.23
CA CYS A 54 -23.62 8.57 -5.96
C CYS A 54 -24.95 8.66 -6.69
N GLN A 55 -25.75 9.65 -6.30
CA GLN A 55 -26.93 10.05 -7.02
C GLN A 55 -26.53 11.01 -8.15
N TYR A 56 -26.83 10.64 -9.40
CA TYR A 56 -26.49 11.43 -10.59
C TYR A 56 -27.73 11.61 -11.49
N ARG A 57 -27.68 12.63 -12.36
CA ARG A 57 -28.76 12.87 -13.35
C ARG A 57 -28.59 11.92 -14.53
N ALA A 58 -29.61 11.12 -14.80
CA ALA A 58 -29.57 10.20 -15.94
C ALA A 58 -29.76 10.97 -17.27
N LEU A 59 -28.86 10.76 -18.24
CA LEU A 59 -28.90 11.39 -19.57
C LEU A 59 -30.22 11.17 -20.34
N GLN A 60 -30.96 10.11 -20.00
CA GLN A 60 -32.23 9.78 -20.69
C GLN A 60 -33.43 10.60 -20.20
N ASN A 61 -33.34 11.26 -19.03
CA ASN A 61 -34.33 12.21 -18.52
C ASN A 61 -33.67 13.07 -17.43
N PHE A 62 -33.38 14.35 -17.74
CA PHE A 62 -32.72 15.32 -16.83
C PHE A 62 -33.45 15.56 -15.49
N THR A 63 -34.69 15.08 -15.37
CA THR A 63 -35.54 15.12 -14.18
C THR A 63 -35.40 13.90 -13.27
N GLN A 64 -34.83 12.78 -13.75
CA GLN A 64 -34.73 11.56 -12.96
C GLN A 64 -33.33 11.37 -12.39
N LEU A 65 -33.25 11.44 -11.06
CA LEU A 65 -32.05 11.09 -10.29
C LEU A 65 -31.98 9.56 -10.14
N LYS A 66 -30.82 8.98 -10.49
CA LYS A 66 -30.54 7.55 -10.27
C LYS A 66 -29.33 7.38 -9.38
N TRP A 67 -29.34 6.31 -8.58
CA TRP A 67 -28.20 5.87 -7.80
C TRP A 67 -27.37 4.89 -8.60
N GLY A 68 -26.07 5.13 -8.67
CA GLY A 68 -25.14 4.25 -9.38
C GLY A 68 -23.73 4.79 -9.40
N ARG A 69 -22.90 4.26 -10.30
CA ARG A 69 -21.51 4.70 -10.50
C ARG A 69 -21.41 5.36 -11.88
N PRO A 70 -21.43 6.71 -11.96
CA PRO A 70 -21.34 7.40 -13.23
C PRO A 70 -19.96 7.26 -13.89
N PHE A 71 -18.92 6.97 -13.10
CA PHE A 71 -17.53 6.86 -13.54
C PHE A 71 -17.02 5.41 -13.59
N ASN A 72 -17.88 4.43 -13.87
CA ASN A 72 -17.49 3.03 -13.94
C ASN A 72 -16.70 2.75 -15.23
N SER A 73 -15.43 3.18 -15.27
CA SER A 73 -14.51 2.89 -16.37
C SER A 73 -13.75 1.58 -16.16
N GLU A 74 -13.06 1.12 -17.20
CA GLU A 74 -12.12 0.01 -17.14
C GLU A 74 -10.69 0.53 -16.94
N LEU A 75 -9.82 -0.28 -16.33
CA LEU A 75 -8.41 0.09 -16.06
C LEU A 75 -7.64 0.50 -17.32
N LYS A 76 -8.07 0.03 -18.50
CA LYS A 76 -7.46 0.32 -19.80
C LYS A 76 -7.82 1.70 -20.36
N ASP A 77 -8.84 2.35 -19.80
CA ASP A 77 -9.41 3.59 -20.35
C ASP A 77 -8.89 4.82 -19.59
N PHE A 78 -7.59 4.87 -19.30
CA PHE A 78 -6.93 5.94 -18.53
C PHE A 78 -6.55 7.13 -19.45
N SER A 79 -7.56 7.85 -19.96
CA SER A 79 -7.45 9.13 -20.69
C SER A 79 -7.52 10.37 -19.77
N ASP A 80 -7.11 11.54 -20.27
CA ASP A 80 -7.22 12.84 -19.59
C ASP A 80 -8.68 13.25 -19.30
N ASP A 81 -9.64 12.64 -20.01
CA ASP A 81 -11.08 12.84 -19.80
C ASP A 81 -11.63 12.11 -18.56
N ASN A 82 -10.80 11.29 -17.89
CA ASN A 82 -11.23 10.61 -16.68
C ASN A 82 -11.50 11.57 -15.53
N TYR A 83 -12.44 11.18 -14.69
CA TYR A 83 -12.79 11.96 -13.51
C TYR A 83 -11.61 12.10 -12.53
N LEU A 84 -10.60 11.24 -12.61
CA LEU A 84 -9.40 11.36 -11.78
C LEU A 84 -8.56 12.60 -12.10
N PHE A 85 -8.56 13.03 -13.36
CA PHE A 85 -7.79 14.19 -13.83
C PHE A 85 -8.68 15.39 -14.10
N ASN A 86 -9.91 15.15 -14.56
CA ASN A 86 -10.88 16.19 -14.86
C ASN A 86 -11.82 16.42 -13.67
N THR A 87 -11.50 17.39 -12.82
CA THR A 87 -12.34 17.77 -11.67
C THR A 87 -13.66 18.41 -12.09
N ASN A 88 -13.80 18.91 -13.33
CA ASN A 88 -15.04 19.54 -13.80
C ASN A 88 -16.22 18.56 -13.81
N ILE A 89 -15.96 17.28 -14.08
CA ILE A 89 -17.01 16.26 -14.16
C ILE A 89 -17.45 15.71 -12.80
N TRP A 90 -16.81 16.12 -11.69
CA TRP A 90 -17.21 15.73 -10.32
C TRP A 90 -18.62 16.22 -9.96
N SER A 91 -19.06 17.31 -10.58
CA SER A 91 -20.41 17.86 -10.47
C SER A 91 -21.53 16.92 -10.98
N THR A 92 -21.17 15.83 -11.67
CA THR A 92 -22.10 14.78 -12.10
C THR A 92 -22.75 14.08 -10.90
N CYS A 93 -22.01 13.91 -9.80
CA CYS A 93 -22.54 13.41 -8.54
C CYS A 93 -23.19 14.56 -7.76
N VAL A 94 -24.52 14.53 -7.65
CA VAL A 94 -25.31 15.56 -6.96
C VAL A 94 -25.33 15.31 -5.45
N TYR A 95 -25.48 14.04 -5.05
CA TYR A 95 -25.56 13.66 -3.65
C TYR A 95 -24.86 12.31 -3.40
N PRO A 96 -24.08 12.16 -2.31
CA PRO A 96 -23.66 13.21 -1.37
C PRO A 96 -22.62 14.17 -1.97
N GLU A 97 -22.66 15.44 -1.54
CA GLU A 97 -21.72 16.47 -2.01
C GLU A 97 -20.27 16.11 -1.63
N GLY A 98 -19.33 16.32 -2.56
CA GLY A 98 -17.91 16.05 -2.32
C GLY A 98 -17.50 14.58 -2.25
N VAL A 99 -18.42 13.63 -2.49
CA VAL A 99 -18.13 12.18 -2.42
C VAL A 99 -17.03 11.75 -3.39
N VAL A 100 -16.97 12.37 -4.56
CA VAL A 100 -15.96 12.09 -5.59
C VAL A 100 -14.57 12.49 -5.10
N ALA A 101 -14.46 13.72 -4.57
CA ALA A 101 -13.22 14.22 -3.99
C ALA A 101 -12.73 13.32 -2.84
N PHE A 102 -13.64 12.97 -1.92
CA PHE A 102 -13.32 12.11 -0.78
C PHE A 102 -12.80 10.74 -1.23
N ASN A 103 -13.48 10.10 -2.19
CA ASN A 103 -13.08 8.80 -2.73
C ASN A 103 -11.68 8.86 -3.37
N VAL A 104 -11.44 9.87 -4.22
CA VAL A 104 -10.14 10.03 -4.90
C VAL A 104 -9.02 10.28 -3.90
N VAL A 105 -9.22 11.20 -2.94
CA VAL A 105 -8.20 11.54 -1.94
C VAL A 105 -7.90 10.35 -1.03
N LEU A 106 -8.94 9.66 -0.52
CA LEU A 106 -8.77 8.51 0.36
C LEU A 106 -7.99 7.39 -0.33
N PHE A 107 -8.41 6.98 -1.53
CA PHE A 107 -7.73 5.90 -2.23
C PHE A 107 -6.33 6.31 -2.71
N SER A 108 -6.10 7.58 -3.05
CA SER A 108 -4.76 8.07 -3.41
C SER A 108 -3.78 8.02 -2.23
N LEU A 109 -4.23 8.44 -1.04
CA LEU A 109 -3.41 8.37 0.18
C LEU A 109 -3.08 6.92 0.55
N VAL A 110 -4.08 6.02 0.48
CA VAL A 110 -3.85 4.60 0.73
C VAL A 110 -2.92 3.99 -0.32
N LEU A 111 -3.08 4.35 -1.60
CA LEU A 111 -2.20 3.89 -2.69
C LEU A 111 -0.74 4.31 -2.44
N PHE A 112 -0.52 5.58 -2.07
CA PHE A 112 0.81 6.09 -1.77
C PHE A 112 1.42 5.43 -0.54
N ALA A 113 0.67 5.36 0.56
CA ALA A 113 1.13 4.75 1.81
C ALA A 113 1.43 3.25 1.65
N SER A 114 0.57 2.52 0.94
CA SER A 114 0.79 1.10 0.63
C SER A 114 1.96 0.89 -0.34
N GLY A 115 2.13 1.77 -1.34
CA GLY A 115 3.28 1.74 -2.25
C GLY A 115 4.62 1.91 -1.51
N ILE A 116 4.74 2.91 -0.64
CA ILE A 116 5.93 3.09 0.21
C ILE A 116 6.15 1.86 1.10
N SER A 117 5.08 1.36 1.73
CA SER A 117 5.17 0.21 2.62
C SER A 117 5.63 -1.06 1.89
N LEU A 118 5.15 -1.28 0.66
CA LEU A 118 5.54 -2.39 -0.20
C LEU A 118 7.04 -2.33 -0.49
N ILE A 119 7.56 -1.16 -0.86
CA ILE A 119 8.99 -0.94 -1.15
C ILE A 119 9.82 -1.24 0.11
N LEU A 120 9.49 -0.61 1.23
CA LEU A 120 10.25 -0.76 2.47
C LEU A 120 10.22 -2.20 3.02
N CYS A 121 9.05 -2.85 3.02
CA CYS A 121 8.93 -4.22 3.51
C CYS A 121 9.65 -5.21 2.58
N THR A 122 9.62 -4.99 1.26
CA THR A 122 10.35 -5.83 0.30
C THR A 122 11.86 -5.73 0.51
N ILE A 123 12.39 -4.51 0.69
CA ILE A 123 13.81 -4.31 1.03
C ILE A 123 14.16 -5.04 2.34
N GLN A 124 13.30 -4.97 3.35
CA GLN A 124 13.52 -5.65 4.63
C GLN A 124 13.54 -7.18 4.49
N VAL A 125 12.66 -7.75 3.67
CA VAL A 125 12.66 -9.20 3.35
C VAL A 125 13.95 -9.60 2.64
N LEU A 126 14.39 -8.83 1.62
CA LEU A 126 15.63 -9.12 0.89
C LEU A 126 16.85 -9.04 1.81
N ASN A 127 16.96 -7.98 2.60
CA ASN A 127 18.08 -7.79 3.54
C ASN A 127 18.09 -8.89 4.62
N GLY A 128 16.92 -9.28 5.12
CA GLY A 128 16.80 -10.42 6.05
C GLY A 128 17.22 -11.74 5.41
N LEU A 129 16.81 -11.99 4.17
CA LEU A 129 17.14 -13.21 3.44
C LEU A 129 18.64 -13.31 3.11
N PHE A 130 19.26 -12.21 2.65
CA PHE A 130 20.71 -12.13 2.45
C PHE A 130 21.47 -12.30 3.77
N GLY A 131 20.97 -11.76 4.88
CA GLY A 131 21.53 -11.97 6.22
C GLY A 131 21.49 -13.44 6.66
N CYS A 132 20.38 -14.15 6.39
CA CYS A 132 20.25 -15.57 6.70
C CYS A 132 21.10 -16.48 5.80
N LEU A 133 21.14 -16.21 4.49
CA LEU A 133 21.87 -17.02 3.50
C LEU A 133 23.40 -16.78 3.58
N CYS A 134 23.86 -15.53 3.67
CA CYS A 134 25.29 -15.21 3.79
C CYS A 134 25.83 -15.35 5.23
N GLY A 135 24.97 -15.43 6.25
CA GLY A 135 25.36 -15.59 7.66
C GLY A 135 25.63 -17.04 8.09
N THR A 136 25.24 -18.03 7.28
CA THR A 136 25.39 -19.45 7.63
C THR A 136 26.82 -19.98 7.40
N CYS A 137 27.69 -19.24 6.70
CA CYS A 137 29.10 -19.61 6.50
C CYS A 137 30.02 -18.37 6.39
N ARG A 138 30.30 -17.65 7.49
CA ARG A 138 31.55 -16.86 7.55
C ARG A 138 32.04 -16.71 8.99
N ASP A 139 33.03 -17.53 9.32
CA ASP A 139 33.94 -17.27 10.43
C ASP A 139 34.59 -15.89 10.21
N LYS A 140 34.52 -15.05 11.25
CA LYS A 140 35.16 -13.73 11.48
C LYS A 140 35.31 -12.75 10.29
N ASN A 141 34.85 -11.51 10.52
CA ASN A 141 35.21 -10.25 9.83
C ASN A 141 34.23 -9.68 8.79
N TRP A 142 32.98 -9.42 9.17
CA TRP A 142 32.14 -8.45 8.42
C TRP A 142 31.30 -7.56 9.33
N LYS A 143 31.98 -6.77 10.18
CA LYS A 143 31.37 -5.66 10.94
C LYS A 143 31.11 -4.41 10.08
N LEU A 144 30.96 -4.54 8.77
CA LEU A 144 30.96 -3.40 7.83
C LEU A 144 29.62 -3.11 7.14
N PHE A 145 28.59 -3.93 7.31
CA PHE A 145 27.28 -3.69 6.66
C PHE A 145 26.10 -3.45 7.60
N GLN A 146 26.34 -3.31 8.91
CA GLN A 146 25.26 -3.12 9.88
C GLN A 146 25.05 -1.64 10.29
N PHE A 147 25.72 -0.69 9.61
CA PHE A 147 25.63 0.76 9.87
C PHE A 147 25.30 1.58 8.61
N ALA A 148 24.47 1.04 7.72
CA ALA A 148 23.87 1.82 6.63
C ALA A 148 22.36 1.53 6.60
N GLY A 149 21.66 2.03 7.61
CA GLY A 149 20.22 1.88 7.81
C GLY A 149 19.81 2.33 9.19
#